data_AF-Q9XFM3-F1
#
_entry.id   AF-Q9XFM3-F1
#
_cell.length_a   1.000
_cell.length_b   1.000
_cell.length_c   1.000
_cell.angle_alpha   90.00
_cell.angle_beta   90.00
_cell.angle_gamma   90.00
#
_symmetry.space_group_name_H-M   'P 1'
#
loop_
_entity.id
_entity.type
_entity.pdbx_description
1 polymer ?
#
loop_
_entity_poly.entity_id
_entity_poly.type
_entity_poly.pdbx_seq_one_letter_code
_entity_poly.pdbx_strand_id
1 'polypeptide(L)'
;MITIHHPWVFAFGLLGNFISFMVFLAPLPTFIRVYKKKSTEGFQSFPYVVAIFSAMLWIYYALLKGNSLLLITVNVTGVIIETIYVIIFITYAPRQARISTMKLLLFMNFGGFCMIV
;
A
#
# COMPACT_ATOMS: atom_id res chain seq x y z
N MET A 1 1.46 -6.45 22.46
CA MET A 1 1.51 -5.51 23.62
C MET A 1 2.93 -5.28 24.16
N ILE A 2 3.88 -6.18 23.92
CA ILE A 2 5.27 -6.12 24.43
C ILE A 2 6.11 -4.96 23.83
N THR A 3 5.79 -4.45 22.64
CA THR A 3 6.63 -3.47 21.91
C THR A 3 6.62 -2.05 22.47
N ILE A 4 5.63 -1.69 23.30
CA ILE A 4 5.47 -0.32 23.83
C ILE A 4 6.37 -0.08 25.06
N HIS A 5 6.88 -1.15 25.69
CA HIS A 5 7.63 -1.04 26.94
C HIS A 5 9.11 -0.67 26.77
N HIS A 6 9.67 -0.76 25.55
CA HIS A 6 11.05 -0.35 25.28
C HIS A 6 11.07 1.02 24.57
N PRO A 7 11.57 2.09 25.22
CA PRO A 7 11.39 3.47 24.77
C PRO A 7 11.95 3.72 23.36
N TRP A 8 13.08 3.09 23.02
CA TRP A 8 13.67 3.21 21.68
C TRP A 8 12.81 2.56 20.59
N VAL A 9 12.19 1.41 20.85
CA VAL A 9 11.33 0.72 19.87
C VAL A 9 10.10 1.55 19.58
N PHE A 10 9.52 2.16 20.61
CA PHE A 10 8.41 3.08 20.47
C PHE A 10 8.80 4.34 19.68
N ALA A 11 9.93 4.98 20.02
CA ALA A 11 10.41 6.18 19.33
C ALA A 11 10.67 5.93 17.83
N PHE A 12 11.40 4.86 17.49
CA PHE A 12 11.63 4.48 16.09
C PHE A 12 10.35 4.05 15.38
N GLY A 13 9.42 3.38 16.07
CA GLY A 13 8.12 3.04 15.53
C GLY A 13 7.31 4.26 15.13
N LEU A 14 7.30 5.31 15.98
CA LEU A 14 6.60 6.57 15.71
C LEU A 14 7.23 7.34 14.54
N LEU A 15 8.56 7.49 14.56
CA LEU A 15 9.30 8.13 13.47
C LEU A 15 9.09 7.38 12.14
N GLY A 16 9.15 6.04 12.18
CA GLY A 16 8.90 5.19 11.03
C GLY A 16 7.49 5.36 10.48
N ASN A 17 6.47 5.46 11.34
CA ASN A 17 5.09 5.73 10.91
C ASN A 17 4.97 7.09 10.20
N PHE A 18 5.57 8.14 10.77
CA PHE A 18 5.54 9.48 10.21
C PHE A 18 6.21 9.54 8.83
N ILE A 19 7.43 9.00 8.71
CA ILE A 19 8.16 8.96 7.44
C ILE A 19 7.41 8.12 6.40
N SER A 20 6.90 6.95 6.80
CA SER A 20 6.14 6.08 5.88
C SER A 20 4.88 6.77 5.36
N PHE A 21 4.17 7.52 6.22
CA PHE A 21 3.02 8.32 5.78
C PHE A 21 3.40 9.35 4.71
N MET A 22 4.53 10.06 4.88
CA MET A 22 5.03 10.98 3.86
C MET A 22 5.39 10.26 2.56
N VAL A 23 6.00 9.06 2.64
CA VAL A 23 6.33 8.23 1.49
C VAL A 23 5.08 7.77 0.74
N PHE A 24 4.03 7.34 1.45
CA PHE A 24 2.75 6.99 0.83
C PHE A 24 2.08 8.18 0.15
N LEU A 25 2.32 9.41 0.60
CA LEU A 25 1.82 10.62 -0.06
C LEU A 25 2.69 11.10 -1.23
N ALA A 26 3.89 10.55 -1.42
CA ALA A 26 4.79 10.98 -2.50
C ALA A 26 4.17 10.88 -3.91
N PRO A 27 3.33 9.88 -4.24
CA PRO A 27 2.64 9.80 -5.53
C PRO A 27 1.43 10.74 -5.67
N LEU A 28 1.03 11.45 -4.62
CA LEU A 28 -0.17 12.30 -4.63
C LEU A 28 -0.17 13.33 -5.78
N PRO A 29 0.91 14.07 -6.07
CA PRO A 29 0.94 14.99 -7.21
C PRO A 29 0.70 14.29 -8.56
N THR A 30 1.22 13.08 -8.72
CA THR A 30 1.01 12.24 -9.90
C THR A 30 -0.47 11.89 -10.06
N PHE A 31 -1.14 11.45 -9.00
CA PHE A 31 -2.56 11.10 -9.07
C PHE A 31 -3.50 12.29 -9.17
N ILE A 32 -3.12 13.45 -8.61
CA ILE A 32 -3.83 14.72 -8.89
C ILE A 32 -3.76 15.03 -10.39
N ARG A 33 -2.59 14.84 -11.03
CA ARG A 33 -2.41 15.03 -12.47
C ARG A 33 -3.27 14.05 -13.27
N VAL A 34 -3.27 12.76 -12.92
CA VAL A 34 -4.13 11.73 -13.55
C VAL A 34 -5.60 12.11 -13.45
N TYR A 35 -6.06 12.53 -12.27
CA TYR A 35 -7.45 12.94 -12.05
C TYR A 35 -7.85 14.17 -12.87
N LYS A 36 -6.96 15.17 -12.98
CA LYS A 36 -7.19 16.40 -13.77
C LYS A 36 -7.18 16.13 -15.27
N LYS A 37 -6.27 15.29 -15.75
CA LYS A 37 -6.11 14.95 -17.17
C LYS A 37 -7.04 13.85 -17.66
N LYS A 38 -7.72 13.14 -16.74
CA LYS A 38 -8.61 12.01 -17.04
C LYS A 38 -7.90 10.92 -17.86
N SER A 39 -6.59 10.80 -17.68
CA SER A 39 -5.71 9.88 -18.38
C SER A 39 -4.54 9.54 -17.47
N THR A 40 -4.06 8.29 -17.54
CA THR A 40 -2.86 7.88 -16.81
C THR A 40 -1.56 8.34 -17.47
N GLU A 41 -1.60 8.98 -18.64
CA GLU A 41 -0.42 9.57 -19.32
C GLU A 41 0.81 8.64 -19.42
N GLY A 42 0.59 7.31 -19.45
CA GLY A 42 1.66 6.31 -19.50
C GLY A 42 2.22 5.87 -18.13
N PHE A 43 1.75 6.45 -17.02
CA PHE A 43 2.05 5.95 -15.68
C PHE A 43 1.62 4.49 -15.53
N GLN A 44 2.33 3.76 -14.67
CA GLN A 44 2.11 2.34 -14.42
C GLN A 44 1.47 2.14 -13.03
N SER A 45 0.55 1.17 -12.93
CA SER A 45 -0.07 0.79 -11.66
C SER A 45 0.77 -0.15 -10.81
N PHE A 46 1.80 -0.77 -11.40
CA PHE A 46 2.60 -1.83 -10.78
C PHE A 46 3.14 -1.46 -9.39
N PRO A 47 3.76 -0.28 -9.15
CA PRO A 47 4.31 0.06 -7.83
C PRO A 47 3.24 0.04 -6.72
N TYR A 48 2.04 0.53 -7.02
CA TYR A 48 0.95 0.65 -6.05
C TYR A 48 0.34 -0.72 -5.74
N VAL A 49 0.19 -1.58 -6.74
CA VAL A 49 -0.30 -2.96 -6.54
C VAL A 49 0.68 -3.80 -5.73
N VAL A 50 1.99 -3.62 -5.96
CA VAL A 50 3.05 -4.28 -5.17
C VAL A 50 3.10 -3.73 -3.75
N ALA A 51 2.88 -2.42 -3.56
CA ALA A 51 2.84 -1.80 -2.25
C ALA A 51 1.67 -2.33 -1.39
N ILE A 52 0.47 -2.52 -1.96
CA ILE A 52 -0.66 -3.16 -1.26
C ILE A 52 -0.26 -4.58 -0.82
N PHE A 53 0.30 -5.38 -1.72
CA PHE A 53 0.69 -6.75 -1.41
C PHE A 53 1.74 -6.81 -0.28
N SER A 54 2.77 -5.95 -0.36
CA SER A 54 3.79 -5.81 0.68
C SER A 54 3.18 -5.42 2.03
N ALA A 55 2.27 -4.44 2.04
CA ALA A 55 1.61 -3.99 3.26
C ALA A 55 0.72 -5.08 3.88
N MET A 56 0.02 -5.88 3.06
CA MET A 56 -0.72 -7.05 3.53
C MET A 56 0.18 -8.08 4.20
N LEU A 57 1.36 -8.36 3.62
CA LEU A 57 2.35 -9.27 4.22
C LEU A 57 2.88 -8.74 5.55
N TRP A 58 3.14 -7.44 5.65
CA TRP A 58 3.59 -6.82 6.91
C TRP A 58 2.51 -6.83 8.00
N ILE A 59 1.25 -6.62 7.64
CA ILE A 59 0.12 -6.77 8.56
C ILE A 59 0.06 -8.22 9.05
N TYR A 60 0.11 -9.19 8.15
CA TYR A 60 0.08 -10.61 8.50
C TYR A 60 1.24 -10.99 9.42
N TYR A 61 2.46 -10.57 9.09
CA TYR A 61 3.64 -10.75 9.93
C TYR A 61 3.47 -10.15 11.33
N ALA A 62 2.94 -8.92 11.42
CA ALA A 62 2.73 -8.24 12.70
C ALA A 62 1.70 -8.94 13.59
N LEU A 63 0.68 -9.56 12.98
CA LEU A 63 -0.29 -10.40 13.68
C LEU A 63 0.38 -11.66 14.24
N LEU A 64 1.17 -12.37 13.42
CA LEU A 64 1.91 -13.58 13.84
C LEU A 64 2.91 -13.33 14.98
N LYS A 65 3.58 -12.16 14.98
CA LYS A 65 4.60 -11.82 15.98
C LYS A 65 4.07 -11.23 17.29
N GLY A 66 2.76 -11.27 17.54
CA GLY A 66 2.18 -10.81 18.80
C GLY A 66 1.60 -9.39 18.75
N ASN A 67 1.02 -9.04 17.61
CA ASN A 67 0.20 -7.85 17.38
C ASN A 67 0.96 -6.53 17.62
N SER A 68 1.98 -6.27 16.80
CA SER A 68 2.73 -5.01 16.84
C SER A 68 1.90 -3.85 16.29
N LEU A 69 1.25 -3.09 17.18
CA LEU A 69 0.29 -2.04 16.82
C LEU A 69 0.88 -1.00 15.85
N LEU A 70 2.07 -0.46 16.13
CA LEU A 70 2.69 0.57 15.27
C LEU A 70 3.03 0.05 13.86
N LEU A 71 3.32 -1.25 13.72
CA LEU A 71 3.59 -1.86 12.42
C LEU A 71 2.29 -2.13 11.66
N ILE A 72 1.23 -2.50 12.37
CA ILE A 72 -0.10 -2.68 11.78
C ILE A 72 -0.67 -1.33 11.32
N THR A 73 -0.60 -0.29 12.14
CA THR A 73 -1.17 1.03 11.83
C THR A 73 -0.57 1.63 10.56
N VAL A 74 0.75 1.58 10.41
CA VAL A 74 1.42 2.13 9.22
C VAL A 74 1.05 1.37 7.95
N ASN A 75 0.99 0.04 8.00
CA ASN A 75 0.70 -0.77 6.82
C ASN A 75 -0.78 -0.77 6.46
N VAL A 76 -1.70 -0.71 7.44
CA VAL A 76 -3.13 -0.48 7.17
C VAL A 76 -3.34 0.87 6.49
N THR A 77 -2.65 1.91 6.96
CA THR A 77 -2.67 3.23 6.31
C THR A 77 -2.15 3.15 4.88
N GLY A 78 -1.05 2.41 4.66
CA GLY A 78 -0.51 2.12 3.33
C GLY A 78 -1.53 1.43 2.41
N VAL A 79 -2.17 0.36 2.87
CA VAL A 79 -3.22 -0.35 2.10
C VAL A 79 -4.33 0.62 1.68
N ILE A 80 -4.80 1.50 2.57
CA ILE A 80 -5.86 2.47 2.26
C ILE A 80 -5.40 3.46 1.17
N ILE A 81 -4.24 4.09 1.34
CA ILE A 81 -3.74 5.10 0.39
C ILE A 81 -3.45 4.49 -0.98
N GLU A 82 -2.76 3.34 -1.00
CA GLU A 82 -2.41 2.66 -2.25
C GLU A 82 -3.65 2.12 -2.98
N THR A 83 -4.67 1.67 -2.24
CA THR A 83 -5.95 1.27 -2.83
C THR A 83 -6.63 2.46 -3.50
N ILE A 84 -6.62 3.65 -2.90
CA ILE A 84 -7.15 4.88 -3.52
C ILE A 84 -6.42 5.17 -4.83
N TYR A 85 -5.09 5.09 -4.84
CA TYR A 85 -4.29 5.27 -6.06
C TYR A 85 -4.64 4.26 -7.15
N VAL A 86 -4.77 2.99 -6.79
CA VAL A 86 -5.16 1.94 -7.74
C VAL A 86 -6.58 2.17 -8.29
N ILE A 87 -7.54 2.61 -7.46
CA ILE A 87 -8.90 2.94 -7.90
C ILE A 87 -8.87 4.10 -8.90
N ILE A 88 -8.13 5.18 -8.61
CA ILE A 88 -7.97 6.32 -9.53
C ILE A 88 -7.33 5.84 -10.83
N PHE A 89 -6.29 5.01 -10.75
CA PHE A 89 -5.62 4.45 -11.91
C PHE A 89 -6.59 3.66 -12.79
N ILE A 90 -7.31 2.69 -12.23
CA ILE A 90 -8.27 1.85 -12.95
C ILE A 90 -9.34 2.70 -13.63
N THR A 91 -9.80 3.76 -12.96
CA THR A 91 -10.82 4.68 -13.48
C THR A 91 -10.36 5.35 -14.77
N TYR A 92 -9.13 5.89 -14.81
CA TYR A 92 -8.63 6.70 -15.93
C TYR A 92 -7.68 5.98 -16.89
N ALA A 93 -7.31 4.73 -16.60
CA ALA A 93 -6.43 3.95 -17.46
C ALA A 93 -7.11 3.48 -18.75
N PRO A 94 -6.36 3.36 -19.87
CA PRO A 94 -6.87 2.70 -21.07
C PRO A 94 -7.19 1.22 -20.80
N ARG A 95 -8.12 0.66 -21.58
CA ARG A 95 -8.68 -0.69 -21.36
C ARG A 95 -7.61 -1.77 -21.12
N GLN A 96 -6.53 -1.76 -21.91
CA GLN A 96 -5.45 -2.74 -21.77
C GLN A 96 -4.74 -2.61 -20.42
N ALA A 97 -4.31 -1.41 -20.04
CA ALA A 97 -3.65 -1.16 -18.75
C ALA A 97 -4.59 -1.45 -17.56
N ARG A 98 -5.89 -1.15 -17.69
CA ARG A 98 -6.91 -1.52 -16.69
C ARG A 98 -6.97 -3.03 -16.48
N ILE A 99 -7.08 -3.81 -17.56
CA ILE A 99 -7.14 -5.27 -17.50
C ILE A 99 -5.84 -5.83 -16.89
N SER A 100 -4.67 -5.32 -17.29
CA SER A 100 -3.39 -5.73 -16.71
C SER A 100 -3.33 -5.45 -15.21
N THR A 101 -3.82 -4.29 -14.76
CA THR A 101 -3.88 -3.92 -13.33
C THR A 101 -4.79 -4.87 -12.56
N MET A 102 -5.97 -5.18 -13.09
CA MET A 102 -6.91 -6.12 -12.47
C MET A 102 -6.33 -7.53 -12.36
N LYS A 103 -5.65 -8.00 -13.43
CA LYS A 103 -4.93 -9.28 -13.40
C LYS A 103 -3.84 -9.30 -12.33
N LEU A 104 -3.08 -8.21 -12.22
CA LEU A 104 -2.01 -8.09 -11.22
C LEU A 104 -2.57 -8.10 -9.79
N LEU A 105 -3.67 -7.37 -9.54
CA LEU A 105 -4.37 -7.38 -8.25
C LEU A 105 -4.83 -8.79 -7.89
N LEU A 106 -5.54 -9.47 -8.81
CA LEU A 106 -6.03 -10.83 -8.58
C LEU A 106 -4.89 -11.81 -8.36
N PHE A 107 -3.86 -11.78 -9.20
CA PHE A 107 -2.73 -12.71 -9.12
C PHE A 107 -1.90 -12.50 -7.85
N MET A 108 -1.51 -11.25 -7.55
CA MET A 108 -0.62 -10.97 -6.42
C MET A 108 -1.36 -10.87 -5.09
N ASN A 109 -2.40 -10.01 -5.00
CA ASN A 109 -3.02 -9.66 -3.73
C ASN A 109 -4.03 -10.70 -3.25
N PHE A 110 -4.70 -11.41 -4.17
CA PHE A 110 -5.59 -12.51 -3.81
C PHE A 110 -4.86 -13.84 -3.92
N GLY A 111 -4.41 -14.22 -5.13
CA GLY A 111 -3.75 -15.51 -5.36
C GLY A 111 -2.48 -15.67 -4.53
N GLY A 112 -1.55 -14.72 -4.63
CA GLY A 112 -0.29 -14.73 -3.89
C GLY A 112 -0.48 -14.74 -2.39
N PHE A 113 -1.37 -13.89 -1.86
CA PHE A 113 -1.63 -13.81 -0.44
C PHE A 113 -2.30 -15.08 0.11
N CYS A 114 -3.32 -15.61 -0.59
CA CYS A 114 -3.98 -16.86 -0.20
C CYS A 114 -3.07 -18.09 -0.26
N MET A 115 -1.98 -18.07 -1.02
CA MET A 115 -0.98 -19.15 -0.99
C MET A 115 -0.02 -19.06 0.21
N ILE A 116 0.08 -17.90 0.85
CA ILE A 116 1.01 -17.64 1.97
C ILE A 116 0.33 -17.81 3.33
N VAL A 117 -0.95 -17.42 3.43
CA VAL A 117 -1.77 -17.52 4.66
C VAL A 117 -2.48 -18.86 4.71
#